data_AF-A0A1X7UCR5-F1
#
_entry.id   AF-A0A1X7UCR5-F1
#
_cell.length_a   1.000
_cell.length_b   1.000
_cell.length_c   1.000
_cell.angle_alpha   90.00
_cell.angle_beta   90.00
_cell.angle_gamma   90.00
#
_symmetry.space_group_name_H-M   'P 1'
#
loop_
_entity.id
_entity.type
_entity.pdbx_description
1 polymer ?
#
loop_
_entity_poly.entity_id
_entity_poly.type
_entity_poly.pdbx_seq_one_letter_code
_entity_poly.pdbx_strand_id
1 'polypeptide(L)'
;GVNTYINDLNSPYIDGVSITRGSPRQHVWSLICGLTQTSSVYYACPCNTGSSASMQSFIGNNYFCESGNPYNGISSYLYTSDPLWDGQGCGSLESPCCNVPGIPWFHRDYGSNTTTDYIELRVCASGGTYEEDIPVGYYEIYVK
;
A
#
# COMPACT_ATOMS: atom_id res chain seq x y z
N GLY A 1 -3.67 -1.56 6.63
CA GLY A 1 -2.48 -0.80 7.03
C GLY A 1 -1.23 -1.63 6.91
N VAL A 2 -0.13 -1.21 7.54
CA VAL A 2 1.12 -1.98 7.57
C VAL A 2 1.12 -2.93 8.75
N ASN A 3 1.41 -4.21 8.51
CA ASN A 3 1.56 -5.20 9.58
C ASN A 3 3.03 -5.25 10.02
N THR A 4 3.38 -4.41 11.00
CA THR A 4 4.77 -4.22 11.47
C THR A 4 5.39 -5.46 12.12
N TYR A 5 4.59 -6.48 12.45
CA TYR A 5 5.05 -7.73 13.04
C TYR A 5 5.44 -8.79 11.99
N ILE A 6 5.05 -8.60 10.74
CA ILE A 6 5.37 -9.52 9.65
C ILE A 6 6.52 -8.93 8.83
N ASN A 7 7.70 -9.53 8.94
CA ASN A 7 8.89 -9.17 8.16
C ASN A 7 9.24 -10.25 7.11
N ASP A 8 8.23 -10.66 6.35
CA ASP A 8 8.37 -11.66 5.30
C ASP A 8 7.58 -11.25 4.05
N LEU A 9 8.30 -11.10 2.93
CA LEU A 9 7.72 -10.75 1.64
C LEU A 9 6.72 -11.82 1.15
N ASN A 10 6.82 -13.05 1.62
CA ASN A 10 5.91 -14.12 1.23
C ASN A 10 4.60 -14.13 2.02
N SER A 11 4.53 -13.37 3.12
CA SER A 11 3.36 -13.25 4.01
C SER A 11 2.51 -12.02 3.68
N PRO A 12 1.27 -11.89 4.19
CA PRO A 12 0.46 -10.68 4.05
C PRO A 12 0.97 -9.56 4.98
N TYR A 13 2.08 -8.93 4.59
CA TYR A 13 2.78 -7.91 5.41
C TYR A 13 2.12 -6.51 5.35
N ILE A 14 1.11 -6.34 4.51
CA ILE A 14 0.28 -5.13 4.35
C ILE A 14 -1.16 -5.55 4.08
N ASP A 15 -2.08 -4.62 4.33
CA ASP A 15 -3.43 -4.64 3.75
C ASP A 15 -3.40 -3.73 2.53
N GLY A 16 -3.57 -4.30 1.34
CA GLY A 16 -3.43 -3.59 0.07
C GLY A 16 -2.98 -4.48 -1.07
N VAL A 17 -2.21 -3.92 -2.01
CA VAL A 17 -1.62 -4.64 -3.14
C VAL A 17 -0.11 -4.75 -2.98
N SER A 18 0.41 -5.98 -3.07
CA SER A 18 1.83 -6.29 -3.15
C SER A 18 2.19 -6.66 -4.58
N ILE A 19 3.09 -5.90 -5.21
CA ILE A 19 3.64 -6.21 -6.52
C ILE A 19 5.06 -6.73 -6.32
N THR A 20 5.33 -7.92 -6.83
CA THR A 20 6.62 -8.59 -6.69
C THR A 20 7.08 -9.19 -8.01
N ARG A 21 8.33 -9.64 -8.07
CA ARG A 21 8.88 -10.31 -9.26
C ARG A 21 9.82 -11.47 -8.90
N GLY A 22 9.94 -12.41 -9.83
CA GLY A 22 11.00 -13.42 -9.84
C GLY A 22 10.86 -14.51 -8.79
N SER A 23 11.82 -15.44 -8.82
CA SER A 23 11.94 -16.54 -7.85
C SER A 23 13.42 -16.77 -7.53
N PRO A 24 13.92 -16.37 -6.34
CA PRO A 24 13.16 -15.94 -5.18
C PRO A 24 12.45 -14.59 -5.36
N ARG A 25 11.31 -14.43 -4.69
CA ARG A 25 10.45 -13.25 -4.77
C ARG A 25 11.22 -11.99 -4.37
N GLN A 26 11.11 -10.94 -5.17
CA GLN A 26 11.68 -9.61 -4.93
C GLN A 26 10.57 -8.57 -4.93
N HIS A 27 10.66 -7.60 -4.02
CA HIS A 27 9.71 -6.51 -3.94
C HIS A 27 9.83 -5.56 -5.15
N VAL A 28 8.69 -5.15 -5.70
CA VAL A 28 8.60 -4.14 -6.76
C VAL A 28 7.93 -2.89 -6.21
N TRP A 29 6.68 -3.02 -5.76
CA TRP A 29 5.90 -1.90 -5.21
C TRP A 29 4.85 -2.39 -4.21
N SER A 30 4.43 -1.52 -3.31
CA SER A 30 3.30 -1.76 -2.41
C SER A 30 2.30 -0.61 -2.45
N LEU A 31 1.02 -0.92 -2.59
CA LEU A 31 -0.08 0.02 -2.48
C LEU A 31 -0.83 -0.33 -1.20
N ILE A 32 -0.81 0.54 -0.19
CA ILE A 32 -1.18 0.20 1.17
C ILE A 32 -2.46 0.96 1.55
N CYS A 33 -3.45 0.25 2.07
CA CYS A 33 -4.67 0.87 2.60
C CYS A 33 -4.46 1.21 4.08
N GLY A 34 -4.38 2.49 4.44
CA GLY A 34 -4.36 2.94 5.83
C GLY A 34 -5.70 2.70 6.52
N LEU A 35 -5.69 2.44 7.84
CA LEU A 35 -6.93 2.20 8.60
C LEU A 35 -7.91 3.39 8.53
N THR A 36 -7.39 4.59 8.82
CA THR A 36 -8.10 5.86 8.71
C THR A 36 -7.11 6.99 8.40
N GLN A 37 -7.57 8.07 7.79
CA GLN A 37 -6.77 9.28 7.52
C GLN A 37 -6.38 10.05 8.80
N THR A 38 -7.01 9.71 9.93
CA THR A 38 -6.82 10.38 11.23
C THR A 38 -5.95 9.57 12.19
N SER A 39 -5.54 8.36 11.82
CA SER A 39 -4.68 7.52 12.66
C SER A 39 -3.20 7.80 12.40
N SER A 40 -2.41 7.85 13.47
CA SER A 40 -0.94 7.85 13.42
C SER A 40 -0.33 6.65 14.15
N VAL A 41 -1.16 5.68 14.53
CA VAL A 41 -0.76 4.50 15.30
C VAL A 41 -1.02 3.25 14.48
N TYR A 42 -1.06 2.07 15.12
CA TYR A 42 -1.25 0.77 14.49
C TYR A 42 -2.12 0.81 13.21
N TYR A 43 -1.61 0.21 12.13
CA TYR A 43 -2.25 0.11 10.81
C TYR A 43 -2.52 1.44 10.09
N ALA A 44 -2.01 2.58 10.60
CA ALA A 44 -1.95 3.83 9.85
C ALA A 44 -0.96 3.73 8.68
N CYS A 45 -1.06 4.70 7.78
CA CYS A 45 -0.04 4.90 6.78
C CYS A 45 1.28 5.38 7.42
N PRO A 46 2.44 4.84 7.01
CA PRO A 46 3.74 5.28 7.54
C PRO A 46 4.04 6.76 7.26
N CYS A 47 3.49 7.29 6.18
CA CYS A 47 3.62 8.70 5.79
C CYS A 47 2.69 9.63 6.57
N ASN A 48 1.76 9.13 7.40
CA ASN A 48 0.90 9.99 8.21
C ASN A 48 1.73 10.86 9.15
N THR A 49 1.27 12.08 9.38
CA THR A 49 1.91 13.02 10.29
C THR A 49 1.95 12.44 11.71
N GLY A 50 3.17 12.28 12.25
CA GLY A 50 3.37 11.68 13.56
C GLY A 50 3.18 10.15 13.60
N SER A 51 3.15 9.48 12.44
CA SER A 51 3.00 8.03 12.38
C SER A 51 4.14 7.31 13.09
N SER A 52 3.78 6.33 13.94
CA SER A 52 4.74 5.40 14.52
C SER A 52 4.88 4.10 13.71
N ALA A 53 4.10 3.95 12.64
CA ALA A 53 4.18 2.80 11.76
C ALA A 53 5.51 2.80 11.00
N SER A 54 6.27 1.71 11.11
CA SER A 54 7.50 1.49 10.36
C SER A 54 7.27 0.51 9.22
N MET A 55 7.93 0.77 8.09
CA MET A 55 7.91 -0.14 6.96
C MET A 55 8.94 -1.25 7.10
N GLN A 56 8.61 -2.43 6.57
CA GLN A 56 9.58 -3.50 6.41
C GLN A 56 10.72 -3.04 5.50
N SER A 57 11.95 -3.40 5.86
CA SER A 57 13.15 -2.91 5.19
C SER A 57 13.21 -3.29 3.70
N PHE A 58 12.59 -4.41 3.30
CA PHE A 58 12.56 -4.87 1.92
C PHE A 58 11.66 -4.01 1.00
N ILE A 59 10.78 -3.16 1.56
CA ILE A 59 9.91 -2.25 0.80
C ILE A 59 10.65 -0.94 0.51
N GLY A 60 11.38 -0.43 1.50
CA GLY A 60 12.04 0.88 1.43
C GLY A 60 11.03 1.98 1.13
N ASN A 61 11.31 2.78 0.10
CA ASN A 61 10.45 3.89 -0.34
C ASN A 61 9.53 3.52 -1.51
N ASN A 62 9.43 2.23 -1.87
CA ASN A 62 8.68 1.78 -3.04
C ASN A 62 7.22 1.47 -2.68
N TYR A 63 6.53 2.46 -2.13
CA TYR A 63 5.13 2.29 -1.76
C TYR A 63 4.34 3.58 -1.90
N PHE A 64 3.04 3.42 -2.09
CA PHE A 64 2.05 4.45 -1.77
C PHE A 64 1.17 3.94 -0.64
N CYS A 65 0.67 4.86 0.17
CA CYS A 65 -0.28 4.53 1.22
C CYS A 65 -1.36 5.60 1.26
N GLU A 66 -2.61 5.18 1.41
CA GLU A 66 -3.75 6.08 1.51
C GLU A 66 -4.88 5.36 2.22
N SER A 67 -5.83 6.09 2.81
CA SER A 67 -6.98 5.56 3.49
C SER A 67 -8.23 6.20 2.92
N GLY A 68 -9.18 5.37 2.48
CA GLY A 68 -10.49 5.85 2.05
C GLY A 68 -11.40 6.22 3.22
N ASN A 69 -10.98 6.02 4.47
CA ASN A 69 -11.79 6.30 5.67
C ASN A 69 -11.40 7.64 6.31
N PRO A 70 -12.20 8.71 6.13
CA PRO A 70 -11.87 10.04 6.63
C PRO A 70 -12.18 10.22 8.14
N TYR A 71 -12.70 9.19 8.82
CA TYR A 71 -13.21 9.30 10.20
C TYR A 71 -12.27 8.66 11.22
N ASN A 72 -12.43 9.05 12.50
CA ASN A 72 -11.65 8.51 13.63
C ASN A 72 -12.12 7.12 14.11
N GLY A 73 -12.84 6.38 13.30
CA GLY A 73 -13.44 5.10 13.70
C GLY A 73 -13.55 4.15 12.53
N ILE A 74 -13.62 2.86 12.85
CA ILE A 74 -13.85 1.79 11.89
C ILE A 74 -15.32 1.42 11.89
N SER A 75 -15.86 1.13 10.71
CA SER A 75 -17.19 0.56 10.54
C SER A 75 -17.14 -0.44 9.39
N SER A 76 -18.05 -1.42 9.38
CA SER A 76 -18.20 -2.37 8.27
C SER A 76 -18.86 -1.70 7.06
N TYR A 77 -18.15 -0.73 6.49
CA TYR A 77 -18.61 0.13 5.41
C TYR A 77 -17.49 0.32 4.39
N LEU A 78 -17.80 0.09 3.12
CA LEU A 78 -16.89 0.35 2.02
C LEU A 78 -16.95 1.83 1.62
N TYR A 79 -15.92 2.58 2.00
CA TYR A 79 -15.79 3.99 1.64
C TYR A 79 -15.34 4.13 0.18
N THR A 80 -16.28 4.44 -0.70
CA THR A 80 -16.05 4.57 -2.16
C THR A 80 -15.95 6.01 -2.65
N SER A 81 -16.20 7.00 -1.78
CA SER A 81 -16.11 8.42 -2.12
C SER A 81 -14.68 8.93 -2.25
N ASP A 82 -13.72 8.19 -1.71
CA ASP A 82 -12.30 8.52 -1.69
C ASP A 82 -11.49 7.31 -2.19
N PRO A 83 -11.25 7.22 -3.51
CA PRO A 83 -10.57 6.08 -4.12
C PRO A 83 -9.11 5.97 -3.70
N LEU A 84 -8.71 4.81 -3.18
CA LEU A 84 -7.36 4.58 -2.69
C LEU A 84 -6.28 4.81 -3.76
N TRP A 85 -5.19 5.46 -3.34
CA TRP A 85 -3.92 5.61 -4.05
C TRP A 85 -3.98 6.53 -5.28
N ASP A 86 -4.94 7.45 -5.29
CA ASP A 86 -5.05 8.49 -6.31
C ASP A 86 -4.41 9.83 -5.88
N GLY A 87 -3.99 9.93 -4.61
CA GLY A 87 -3.37 11.12 -4.04
C GLY A 87 -4.33 12.29 -3.89
N GLN A 88 -5.64 12.03 -3.86
CA GLN A 88 -6.71 12.98 -3.60
C GLN A 88 -7.42 12.62 -2.30
N GLY A 89 -8.28 13.51 -1.80
CA GLY A 89 -9.11 13.25 -0.61
C GLY A 89 -8.36 13.15 0.73
N CYS A 90 -7.03 13.26 0.73
CA CYS A 90 -6.20 13.06 1.91
C CYS A 90 -6.29 14.19 2.93
N GLY A 91 -7.14 13.99 3.94
CA GLY A 91 -7.32 14.92 5.05
C GLY A 91 -6.41 14.62 6.25
N SER A 92 -6.54 15.47 7.29
CA SER A 92 -5.96 15.25 8.63
C SER A 92 -4.47 14.87 8.62
N LEU A 93 -4.13 13.65 9.05
CA LEU A 93 -2.75 13.21 9.22
C LEU A 93 -2.18 12.65 7.91
N GLU A 94 -3.02 12.28 6.96
CA GLU A 94 -2.63 11.61 5.71
C GLU A 94 -2.12 12.55 4.62
N SER A 95 -2.26 13.86 4.79
CA SER A 95 -1.78 14.88 3.83
C SER A 95 -0.37 14.61 3.24
N PRO A 96 0.65 14.14 3.99
CA PRO A 96 1.96 13.87 3.41
C PRO A 96 1.99 12.66 2.46
N CYS A 97 1.09 11.69 2.64
CA CYS A 97 1.00 10.50 1.81
C CYS A 97 0.60 10.81 0.36
N CYS A 98 -0.09 11.92 0.16
CA CYS A 98 -0.66 12.29 -1.14
C CYS A 98 0.15 13.35 -1.88
N ASN A 99 1.21 13.83 -1.23
CA ASN A 99 2.21 14.72 -1.83
C ASN A 99 3.47 13.95 -2.26
N VAL A 100 3.38 12.64 -2.46
CA VAL A 100 4.51 11.83 -2.93
C VAL A 100 4.58 11.83 -4.46
N PRO A 101 5.78 11.90 -5.06
CA PRO A 101 5.93 11.94 -6.51
C PRO A 101 5.52 10.62 -7.15
N GLY A 102 4.91 10.69 -8.33
CA GLY A 102 4.57 9.54 -9.16
C GLY A 102 3.10 9.16 -9.15
N ILE A 103 2.36 9.37 -8.05
CA ILE A 103 0.93 9.04 -7.98
C ILE A 103 0.16 9.62 -9.19
N PRO A 104 -0.72 8.83 -9.83
CA PRO A 104 -1.15 7.46 -9.47
C PRO A 104 -0.25 6.33 -10.00
N TRP A 105 0.86 6.66 -10.68
CA TRP A 105 1.74 5.71 -11.33
C TRP A 105 3.01 5.46 -10.52
N PHE A 106 3.28 4.21 -10.17
CA PHE A 106 4.60 3.85 -9.67
C PHE A 106 5.59 3.63 -10.83
N HIS A 107 6.88 3.82 -10.56
CA HIS A 107 7.95 3.51 -11.51
C HIS A 107 9.09 2.81 -10.79
N ARG A 108 9.52 1.68 -11.34
CA ARG A 108 10.65 0.89 -10.84
C ARG A 108 11.64 0.66 -11.96
N ASP A 109 12.80 1.31 -11.84
CA ASP A 109 13.92 1.16 -12.75
C ASP A 109 14.95 0.19 -12.14
N TYR A 110 15.30 -0.85 -12.89
CA TYR A 110 16.31 -1.84 -12.54
C TYR A 110 17.61 -1.67 -13.37
N GLY A 111 17.76 -0.51 -14.03
CA GLY A 111 18.91 -0.15 -14.87
C GLY A 111 18.91 -0.91 -16.20
N SER A 112 20.09 -1.26 -16.69
CA SER A 112 20.27 -2.00 -17.94
C SER A 112 20.00 -3.51 -17.82
N ASN A 113 19.39 -3.96 -16.72
CA ASN A 113 19.15 -5.38 -16.48
C ASN A 113 17.85 -5.81 -17.15
N THR A 114 17.93 -6.62 -18.20
CA THR A 114 16.78 -7.34 -18.73
C THR A 114 16.45 -8.54 -17.83
N THR A 115 15.18 -8.79 -17.56
CA THR A 115 14.74 -9.99 -16.83
C THR A 115 13.62 -10.71 -17.59
N THR A 116 13.50 -12.01 -17.35
CA THR A 116 12.34 -12.82 -17.75
C THR A 116 11.49 -13.21 -16.54
N ASP A 117 11.75 -12.60 -15.38
CA ASP A 117 10.99 -12.83 -14.17
C ASP A 117 9.51 -12.45 -14.38
N TYR A 118 8.61 -13.33 -13.95
CA TYR A 118 7.21 -12.98 -13.87
C TYR A 118 6.98 -11.88 -12.85
N ILE A 119 6.08 -10.96 -13.18
CA ILE A 119 5.52 -10.00 -12.22
C ILE A 119 4.28 -10.63 -11.60
N GLU A 120 4.19 -10.54 -10.28
CA GLU A 120 3.06 -11.01 -9.50
C GLU A 120 2.36 -9.81 -8.84
N LEU A 121 1.04 -9.78 -8.92
CA LEU A 121 0.19 -8.88 -8.15
C LEU A 121 -0.60 -9.72 -7.13
N ARG A 122 -0.50 -9.38 -5.84
CA ARG A 122 -1.30 -9.98 -4.77
C ARG A 122 -2.13 -8.92 -4.07
N VAL A 123 -3.41 -9.20 -3.90
CA VAL A 123 -4.24 -8.48 -2.92
C VAL A 123 -4.03 -9.15 -1.57
N CYS A 124 -3.53 -8.38 -0.61
CA CYS A 124 -3.17 -8.83 0.72
C CYS A 124 -4.12 -8.23 1.76
N ALA A 125 -4.51 -9.06 2.71
CA ALA A 125 -5.31 -8.69 3.88
C ALA A 125 -4.70 -9.47 5.07
N SER A 126 -4.07 -8.76 6.00
CA SER A 126 -3.38 -9.36 7.14
C SER A 126 -4.33 -9.86 8.23
N GLY A 127 -5.51 -9.24 8.33
CA GLY A 127 -6.66 -9.69 9.10
C GLY A 127 -7.58 -10.65 8.35
N GLY A 128 -7.22 -11.11 7.15
CA GLY A 128 -8.02 -12.08 6.39
C GLY A 128 -9.25 -11.48 5.70
N THR A 129 -10.24 -12.33 5.35
CA THR A 129 -11.33 -11.95 4.43
C THR A 129 -12.58 -11.36 5.10
N TYR A 130 -12.54 -11.03 6.39
CA TYR A 130 -13.73 -10.64 7.16
C TYR A 130 -13.80 -9.16 7.53
N GLU A 131 -12.67 -8.44 7.53
CA GLU A 131 -12.60 -7.07 8.06
C GLU A 131 -11.74 -6.10 7.22
N GLU A 132 -11.16 -6.54 6.09
CA GLU A 132 -10.19 -5.79 5.30
C GLU A 132 -10.50 -5.83 3.80
N ASP A 133 -11.63 -5.22 3.42
CA ASP A 133 -12.07 -5.18 2.02
C ASP A 133 -11.27 -4.16 1.21
N ILE A 134 -10.60 -4.63 0.16
CA ILE A 134 -9.80 -3.81 -0.77
C ILE A 134 -10.13 -4.24 -2.20
N PRO A 135 -11.27 -3.78 -2.77
CA PRO A 135 -11.68 -4.17 -4.10
C PRO A 135 -10.73 -3.59 -5.16
N VAL A 136 -10.10 -4.46 -5.93
CA VAL A 136 -9.29 -4.09 -7.10
C VAL A 136 -10.07 -4.44 -8.37
N GLY A 137 -10.61 -3.43 -9.04
CA GLY A 137 -11.41 -3.62 -10.25
C GLY A 137 -10.60 -3.66 -11.55
N TYR A 138 -9.45 -2.99 -11.58
CA TYR A 138 -8.63 -2.84 -12.78
C TYR A 138 -7.17 -2.58 -12.39
N TYR A 139 -6.24 -3.06 -13.21
CA TYR A 139 -4.81 -2.78 -13.08
C TYR A 139 -4.13 -2.72 -14.44
N GLU A 140 -3.11 -1.87 -14.53
CA GLU A 140 -2.24 -1.77 -15.71
C GLU A 140 -0.79 -1.86 -15.25
N ILE A 141 -0.02 -2.74 -15.90
CA ILE A 141 1.41 -2.88 -15.65
C ILE A 141 2.11 -2.88 -17.01
N TYR A 142 2.96 -1.88 -17.21
CA TYR A 142 3.75 -1.71 -18.41
C TYR A 142 5.20 -2.06 -18.12
N VAL A 143 5.78 -2.98 -18.90
CA VAL A 143 7.18 -3.42 -18.77
C VAL A 143 7.91 -3.10 -20.08
N LYS A 144 9.12 -2.58 -19.97
CA LYS A 144 9.98 -2.23 -21.11
C LYS A 144 11.26 -3.07 -21.10
#